data_AF-A0AAW6M847-F1
#
_entry.id   AF-A0AAW6M847-F1
#
_cell.length_a   1.000
_cell.length_b   1.000
_cell.length_c   1.000
_cell.angle_alpha   90.00
_cell.angle_beta   90.00
_cell.angle_gamma   90.00
#
_symmetry.space_group_name_H-M   'P 1'
#
loop_
_entity.id
_entity.type
_entity.pdbx_description
1 polymer ?
#
loop_
_entity_poly.entity_id
_entity_poly.type
_entity_poly.pdbx_seq_one_letter_code
_entity_poly.pdbx_strand_id
1 'polypeptide(L)'
;MSRLSKLYQTMENLKELGLSINEDLIQEANELEEEIIKKEILPVLSKTIEPALQPVKRELVLVVDYVPEQPLSVHLSRKRNFAAELTDAKEMVLDPEVTHRNNGSRLDEKIERGPTRDMTVVFPDGTIIAEKTAVETLINVVKKIGVAEVRKVVEEYNLKFCKVPVISNRRDAKYGKSQKELGGGWLLITHSNNRMKKAFIENVSEVLHLGIKVTLKE
;
A
#
# COMPACT_ATOMS: atom_id res chain seq x y z
N MET A 1 24.20 5.65 -16.16
CA MET A 1 24.29 5.53 -14.69
C MET A 1 22.92 5.12 -14.17
N SER A 2 22.84 4.03 -13.43
CA SER A 2 21.58 3.58 -12.81
C SER A 2 21.18 4.56 -11.70
N ARG A 3 19.91 4.55 -11.27
CA ARG A 3 19.49 5.37 -10.11
C ARG A 3 20.24 4.95 -8.85
N LEU A 4 20.50 3.64 -8.71
CA LEU A 4 21.28 3.08 -7.62
C LEU A 4 22.71 3.65 -7.57
N SER A 5 23.40 3.73 -8.72
CA SER A 5 24.76 4.28 -8.76
C SER A 5 24.80 5.76 -8.38
N LYS A 6 23.76 6.53 -8.76
CA LYS A 6 23.64 7.94 -8.37
C LYS A 6 23.41 8.10 -6.87
N LEU A 7 22.62 7.20 -6.26
CA LEU A 7 22.37 7.21 -4.82
C LEU A 7 23.68 7.00 -4.04
N TYR A 8 24.45 5.96 -4.38
CA TYR A 8 25.73 5.69 -3.73
C TYR A 8 26.74 6.82 -3.89
N GLN A 9 26.89 7.35 -5.11
CA GLN A 9 27.76 8.51 -5.35
C GLN A 9 27.34 9.73 -4.53
N THR A 10 26.04 9.96 -4.37
CA THR A 10 25.54 11.11 -3.58
C THR A 10 25.88 10.94 -2.11
N MET A 11 25.64 9.75 -1.55
CA MET A 11 25.97 9.44 -0.15
C MET A 11 27.48 9.53 0.13
N GLU A 12 28.29 9.03 -0.80
CA GLU A 12 29.75 9.11 -0.73
C GLU A 12 30.24 10.56 -0.78
N ASN A 13 29.73 11.38 -1.70
CA ASN A 13 30.06 12.81 -1.78
C ASN A 13 29.68 13.57 -0.51
N LEU A 14 28.52 13.29 0.09
CA LEU A 14 28.11 13.94 1.35
C LEU A 14 29.09 13.62 2.49
N LYS A 15 29.58 12.38 2.53
CA LYS A 15 30.58 11.92 3.49
C LYS A 15 31.94 12.58 3.26
N GLU A 16 32.39 12.69 2.00
CA GLU A 16 33.65 13.35 1.64
C GLU A 16 33.65 14.85 1.95
N LEU A 17 32.51 15.52 1.79
CA LEU A 17 32.35 16.95 2.08
C LEU A 17 32.25 17.26 3.59
N GLY A 18 32.30 16.25 4.45
CA GLY A 18 32.28 16.41 5.91
C GLY A 18 30.90 16.84 6.46
N LEU A 19 29.83 16.65 5.70
CA LEU A 19 28.47 16.93 6.15
C LEU A 19 28.00 15.79 7.07
N SER A 20 27.43 16.15 8.21
CA SER A 20 26.81 15.18 9.11
C SER A 20 25.54 14.63 8.46
N ILE A 21 25.56 13.35 8.11
CA ILE A 21 24.37 12.63 7.65
C ILE A 21 23.56 12.26 8.90
N ASN A 22 22.35 12.82 9.03
CA ASN A 22 21.44 12.48 10.12
C ASN A 22 20.80 11.10 9.89
N GLU A 23 20.29 10.48 10.95
CA GLU A 23 19.66 9.16 10.91
C GLU A 23 18.45 9.13 9.95
N ASP A 24 17.67 10.21 9.86
CA ASP A 24 16.53 10.29 8.95
C ASP A 24 16.94 10.19 7.48
N LEU A 25 18.03 10.87 7.06
CA LEU A 25 18.54 10.78 5.69
C LEU A 25 19.08 9.39 5.37
N ILE A 26 19.69 8.70 6.35
CA ILE A 26 20.15 7.32 6.17
C ILE A 26 18.96 6.40 5.95
N GLN A 27 17.90 6.58 6.73
CA GLN A 27 16.69 5.78 6.60
C GLN A 27 15.99 6.03 5.25
N GLU A 28 15.83 7.29 4.84
CA GLU A 28 15.28 7.63 3.53
C GLU A 28 16.13 7.07 2.38
N ALA A 29 17.46 7.09 2.50
CA ALA A 29 18.35 6.51 1.50
C ALA A 29 18.20 4.99 1.42
N ASN A 30 18.07 4.30 2.55
CA ASN A 30 17.85 2.85 2.60
C ASN A 30 16.49 2.47 1.99
N GLU A 31 15.43 3.22 2.31
CA GLU A 31 14.10 2.99 1.74
C GLU A 31 14.09 3.20 0.21
N LEU A 32 14.78 4.24 -0.25
CA LEU A 32 14.96 4.50 -1.68
C LEU A 32 15.79 3.42 -2.37
N GLU A 33 16.84 2.93 -1.72
CA GLU A 33 17.65 1.82 -2.21
C GLU A 33 16.80 0.57 -2.40
N GLU A 34 16.02 0.19 -1.39
CA GLU A 34 15.08 -0.92 -1.48
C GLU A 34 14.07 -0.74 -2.61
N GLU A 35 13.51 0.47 -2.77
CA GLU A 35 12.56 0.76 -3.84
C GLU A 35 13.19 0.56 -5.23
N ILE A 36 14.42 1.03 -5.40
CA ILE A 36 15.18 0.87 -6.65
C ILE A 36 15.45 -0.61 -6.92
N ILE A 37 15.90 -1.37 -5.90
CA ILE A 37 16.13 -2.81 -6.04
C ILE A 37 14.84 -3.52 -6.48
N LYS A 38 13.72 -3.25 -5.80
CA LYS A 38 12.42 -3.88 -6.10
C LYS A 38 11.90 -3.55 -7.50
N LYS A 39 12.02 -2.30 -7.95
CA LYS A 39 11.44 -1.83 -9.22
C LYS A 39 12.33 -1.99 -10.43
N GLU A 40 13.65 -1.92 -10.25
CA GLU A 40 14.61 -1.90 -11.36
C GLU A 40 15.41 -3.20 -11.43
N ILE A 41 15.88 -3.73 -10.30
CA ILE A 41 16.78 -4.90 -10.29
C ILE A 41 16.01 -6.21 -10.38
N LEU A 42 15.00 -6.43 -9.53
CA LEU A 42 14.23 -7.68 -9.51
C LEU A 42 13.57 -8.03 -10.86
N PRO A 43 12.95 -7.09 -11.60
CA PRO A 43 12.34 -7.42 -12.89
C PRO A 43 13.38 -7.82 -13.95
N VAL A 44 14.58 -7.24 -13.90
CA VAL A 44 15.68 -7.62 -14.79
C VAL A 44 16.15 -9.03 -14.44
N LEU A 45 16.36 -9.32 -13.15
CA LEU A 45 16.72 -10.66 -12.68
C LEU A 45 15.69 -11.70 -13.11
N SER A 46 14.39 -11.43 -12.91
CA SER A 46 13.31 -12.34 -13.32
C SER A 46 13.37 -12.68 -14.80
N LYS A 47 13.52 -11.66 -15.67
CA LYS A 47 13.61 -11.85 -17.13
C LYS A 47 14.83 -12.68 -17.54
N THR A 48 15.92 -12.60 -16.78
CA THR A 48 17.15 -13.36 -17.06
C THR A 48 17.07 -14.80 -16.58
N ILE A 49 16.49 -15.05 -15.40
CA ILE A 49 16.46 -16.39 -14.79
C ILE A 49 15.30 -17.25 -15.29
N GLU A 50 14.16 -16.66 -15.62
CA GLU A 50 12.95 -17.39 -16.04
C GLU A 50 13.19 -18.34 -17.24
N PRO A 51 13.89 -17.93 -18.32
CA PRO A 51 14.21 -18.84 -19.42
C PRO A 51 15.05 -20.04 -19.00
N ALA A 52 15.98 -19.85 -18.05
CA ALA A 52 16.85 -20.92 -17.55
C ALA A 52 16.08 -21.94 -16.68
N LEU A 53 14.95 -21.53 -16.09
CA LEU A 53 14.11 -22.37 -15.23
C LEU A 53 12.99 -23.08 -15.98
N GLN A 54 12.69 -22.72 -17.24
CA GLN A 54 11.65 -23.37 -18.06
C GLN A 54 11.72 -24.91 -18.16
N PRO A 55 12.91 -25.54 -18.24
CA PRO A 55 12.98 -27.00 -18.28
C PRO A 55 12.52 -27.69 -17.00
N VAL A 56 12.43 -26.97 -15.88
CA VAL A 56 12.12 -27.54 -14.57
C VAL A 56 10.61 -27.71 -14.40
N LYS A 57 10.15 -28.98 -14.35
CA LYS A 57 8.72 -29.35 -14.27
C LYS A 57 8.21 -29.54 -12.84
N ARG A 58 8.85 -28.93 -11.85
CA ARG A 58 8.48 -29.04 -10.43
C ARG A 58 8.66 -27.70 -9.73
N GLU A 59 7.87 -27.47 -8.69
CA GLU A 59 8.02 -26.30 -7.84
C GLU A 59 9.35 -26.32 -7.10
N LEU A 60 10.00 -25.15 -7.00
CA LEU A 60 11.24 -24.94 -6.29
C LEU A 60 11.35 -23.51 -5.80
N VAL A 61 12.04 -23.32 -4.68
CA VAL A 61 12.40 -22.00 -4.15
C VAL A 61 13.90 -21.84 -4.27
N LEU A 62 14.34 -20.77 -4.94
CA LEU A 62 15.75 -20.42 -5.06
C LEU A 62 16.03 -19.25 -4.13
N VAL A 63 17.00 -19.44 -3.24
CA VAL A 63 17.55 -18.37 -2.40
C VAL A 63 18.84 -17.92 -3.06
N VAL A 64 18.93 -16.62 -3.31
CA VAL A 64 20.10 -15.99 -3.92
C VAL A 64 20.76 -15.12 -2.87
N ASP A 65 21.94 -15.54 -2.44
CA ASP A 65 22.77 -14.77 -1.52
C ASP A 65 23.77 -13.97 -2.36
N TYR A 66 23.60 -12.65 -2.31
CA TYR A 66 24.46 -11.69 -2.98
C TYR A 66 25.28 -10.93 -1.95
N VAL A 67 26.60 -11.09 -2.03
CA VAL A 67 27.56 -10.25 -1.31
C VAL A 67 28.42 -9.54 -2.37
N PRO A 68 28.52 -8.20 -2.33
CA PRO A 68 29.40 -7.47 -3.24
C PRO A 68 30.82 -8.05 -3.26
N GLU A 69 31.46 -8.07 -4.43
CA GLU A 69 32.81 -8.63 -4.64
C GLU A 69 32.96 -10.15 -4.39
N GLN A 70 31.85 -10.87 -4.16
CA GLN A 70 31.87 -12.33 -4.03
C GLN A 70 31.04 -12.99 -5.15
N PRO A 71 31.35 -14.26 -5.50
CA PRO A 71 30.52 -15.02 -6.42
C PRO A 71 29.09 -15.17 -5.89
N LEU A 72 28.11 -15.01 -6.78
CA LEU A 72 26.70 -15.21 -6.45
C LEU A 72 26.46 -16.64 -5.94
N SER A 73 25.89 -16.77 -4.73
CA SER A 73 25.58 -18.06 -4.13
C SER A 73 24.10 -18.37 -4.35
N VAL A 74 23.82 -19.54 -4.95
CA VAL A 74 22.45 -19.96 -5.27
C VAL A 74 22.14 -21.27 -4.56
N HIS A 75 21.16 -21.25 -3.67
CA HIS A 75 20.74 -22.41 -2.88
C HIS A 75 19.34 -22.86 -3.28
N LEU A 76 19.18 -24.18 -3.46
CA LEU A 76 17.89 -24.81 -3.74
C LEU A 76 17.22 -25.17 -2.40
N SER A 77 16.12 -24.48 -2.08
CA SER A 77 15.33 -24.78 -0.90
C SER A 77 14.19 -25.76 -1.22
N ARG A 78 14.02 -26.77 -0.36
CA ARG A 78 12.92 -27.76 -0.41
C ARG A 78 11.71 -27.37 0.44
N LYS A 79 11.76 -26.25 1.17
CA LYS A 79 10.69 -25.81 2.08
C LYS A 79 10.00 -24.56 1.53
N ARG A 80 8.69 -24.65 1.31
CA ARG A 80 7.80 -23.58 0.81
C ARG A 80 7.71 -22.34 1.71
N ASN A 81 8.27 -22.36 2.93
CA ASN A 81 7.89 -21.43 3.98
C ASN A 81 9.05 -20.61 4.57
N PHE A 82 9.96 -20.07 3.74
CA PHE A 82 10.90 -19.04 4.23
C PHE A 82 10.29 -17.63 4.23
N ALA A 83 9.23 -17.39 3.44
CA ALA A 83 8.49 -16.14 3.45
C ALA A 83 7.73 -15.88 4.78
N ALA A 84 7.57 -16.91 5.62
CA ALA A 84 6.95 -16.78 6.94
C ALA A 84 7.94 -16.34 8.04
N GLU A 85 9.25 -16.44 7.81
CA GLU A 85 10.30 -16.05 8.77
C GLU A 85 10.97 -14.71 8.44
N LEU A 86 10.74 -14.18 7.24
CA LEU A 86 11.15 -12.81 6.85
C LEU A 86 9.96 -11.87 7.03
N THR A 87 9.82 -11.31 8.23
CA THR A 87 8.74 -10.37 8.58
C THR A 87 8.72 -9.07 7.74
N ASP A 88 9.77 -8.81 6.95
CA ASP A 88 9.91 -7.58 6.15
C ASP A 88 9.80 -7.74 4.63
N ALA A 89 9.69 -8.96 4.09
CA ALA A 89 9.48 -9.16 2.66
C ALA A 89 8.00 -9.40 2.34
N LYS A 90 7.14 -8.39 2.55
CA LYS A 90 5.79 -8.40 1.97
C LYS A 90 5.89 -8.16 0.46
N GLU A 91 5.94 -9.24 -0.31
CA GLU A 91 5.65 -9.19 -1.74
C GLU A 91 4.27 -8.52 -1.91
N MET A 92 4.22 -7.40 -2.65
CA MET A 92 2.95 -6.76 -2.98
C MET A 92 2.22 -7.60 -4.02
N VAL A 93 1.61 -8.70 -3.58
CA VAL A 93 0.67 -9.47 -4.40
C VAL A 93 -0.49 -8.53 -4.76
N LEU A 94 -0.79 -8.43 -6.06
CA LEU A 94 -1.93 -7.63 -6.52
C LEU A 94 -3.22 -8.20 -5.95
N ASP A 95 -4.10 -7.31 -5.48
CA ASP A 95 -5.42 -7.71 -5.01
C ASP A 95 -6.17 -8.43 -6.14
N PRO A 96 -6.91 -9.51 -5.81
CA PRO A 96 -7.66 -10.28 -6.78
C PRO A 96 -8.70 -9.40 -7.49
N GLU A 97 -9.02 -9.75 -8.73
CA GLU A 97 -10.06 -9.04 -9.47
C GLU A 97 -11.43 -9.26 -8.85
N VAL A 98 -12.19 -8.19 -8.65
CA VAL A 98 -13.57 -8.29 -8.17
C VAL A 98 -14.51 -8.37 -9.36
N THR A 99 -15.18 -9.51 -9.54
CA THR A 99 -16.21 -9.67 -10.57
C THR A 99 -17.52 -9.02 -10.14
N HIS A 100 -18.07 -8.14 -10.97
CA HIS A 100 -19.36 -7.50 -10.73
C HIS A 100 -20.44 -8.07 -11.64
N ARG A 101 -21.60 -8.43 -11.08
CA ARG A 101 -22.76 -8.83 -11.89
C ARG A 101 -23.34 -7.57 -12.56
N ASN A 102 -23.35 -7.56 -13.89
CA ASN A 102 -24.04 -6.52 -14.66
C ASN A 102 -25.54 -6.85 -14.69
N ASN A 103 -26.26 -6.41 -13.66
CA ASN A 103 -27.69 -6.23 -13.79
C ASN A 103 -27.87 -4.98 -14.67
N GLY A 104 -28.58 -5.12 -15.79
CA GLY A 104 -28.83 -4.02 -16.72
C GLY A 104 -29.27 -2.75 -16.00
N SER A 105 -28.93 -1.58 -16.55
CA SER A 105 -29.22 -0.28 -15.97
C SER A 105 -30.71 -0.20 -15.59
N ARG A 106 -31.01 -0.35 -14.29
CA ARG A 106 -32.24 0.23 -13.77
C ARG A 106 -32.15 1.70 -14.12
N LEU A 107 -33.18 2.21 -14.80
CA LEU A 107 -33.37 3.65 -15.03
C LEU A 107 -32.92 4.39 -13.77
N ASP A 108 -32.03 5.37 -13.93
CA ASP A 108 -31.43 6.16 -12.85
C ASP A 108 -32.55 6.83 -12.03
N GLU A 109 -33.18 6.09 -11.12
CA GLU A 109 -33.91 6.66 -10.02
C GLU A 109 -32.88 7.50 -9.27
N LYS A 110 -33.15 8.81 -9.24
CA LYS A 110 -32.26 9.81 -8.70
C LYS A 110 -32.07 9.50 -7.21
N ILE A 111 -31.02 8.74 -6.88
CA ILE A 111 -30.70 8.39 -5.50
C ILE A 111 -30.48 9.72 -4.77
N GLU A 112 -31.36 10.02 -3.81
CA GLU A 112 -31.19 11.17 -2.94
C GLU A 112 -29.91 10.97 -2.13
N ARG A 113 -28.93 11.85 -2.37
CA ARG A 113 -27.65 11.81 -1.69
C ARG A 113 -27.76 12.72 -0.47
N GLY A 114 -27.37 12.20 0.69
CA GLY A 114 -27.19 13.02 1.89
C GLY A 114 -26.16 14.13 1.66
N PRO A 115 -26.12 15.14 2.54
CA PRO A 115 -25.25 16.27 2.36
C PRO A 115 -23.77 15.87 2.26
N THR A 116 -23.02 16.66 1.48
CA THR A 116 -21.61 16.40 1.19
C THR A 116 -20.69 16.68 2.38
N ARG A 117 -21.16 17.46 3.38
CA ARG A 117 -20.38 18.12 4.44
C ARG A 117 -20.70 17.66 5.87
N ASP A 118 -20.95 16.36 6.04
CA ASP A 118 -21.44 15.86 7.31
C ASP A 118 -20.44 14.99 8.03
N MET A 119 -19.12 15.21 7.94
CA MET A 119 -18.16 14.37 8.66
C MET A 119 -17.01 15.18 9.26
N THR A 120 -16.91 15.13 10.58
CA THR A 120 -15.80 15.68 11.36
C THR A 120 -15.13 14.57 12.14
N VAL A 121 -13.80 14.53 12.10
CA VAL A 121 -12.99 13.51 12.76
C VAL A 121 -12.02 14.19 13.72
N VAL A 122 -12.04 13.77 14.98
CA VAL A 122 -11.20 14.31 16.06
C VAL A 122 -10.26 13.23 16.56
N PHE A 123 -8.96 13.51 16.53
CA PHE A 123 -7.91 12.65 17.07
C PHE A 123 -7.62 12.99 18.54
N PRO A 124 -7.09 12.05 19.35
CA PRO A 124 -6.73 12.32 20.74
C PRO A 124 -5.64 13.38 20.91
N ASP A 125 -4.80 13.58 19.90
CA ASP A 125 -3.78 14.63 19.85
C ASP A 125 -4.36 16.04 19.67
N GLY A 126 -5.69 16.17 19.58
CA GLY A 126 -6.40 17.42 19.36
C GLY A 126 -6.54 17.81 17.89
N THR A 127 -6.00 17.03 16.95
CA THR A 127 -6.17 17.30 15.51
C THR A 127 -7.62 17.08 15.09
N ILE A 128 -8.17 18.03 14.34
CA ILE A 128 -9.52 17.95 13.78
C ILE A 128 -9.42 17.95 12.25
N ILE A 129 -9.99 16.93 11.60
CA ILE A 129 -10.11 16.84 10.14
C ILE A 129 -11.58 16.97 9.77
N ALA A 130 -11.93 18.03 9.06
CA ALA A 130 -13.29 18.33 8.60
C ALA A 130 -13.25 19.02 7.24
N GLU A 131 -13.12 18.23 6.17
CA GLU A 131 -12.95 18.74 4.81
C GLU A 131 -14.27 19.14 4.16
N LYS A 132 -14.17 19.76 2.97
CA LYS A 132 -15.34 20.16 2.18
C LYS A 132 -16.22 18.98 1.78
N THR A 133 -15.65 17.77 1.71
CA THR A 133 -16.40 16.54 1.46
C THR A 133 -16.00 15.43 2.44
N ALA A 134 -16.94 14.53 2.74
CA ALA A 134 -16.63 13.32 3.51
C ALA A 134 -15.60 12.41 2.82
N VAL A 135 -15.46 12.50 1.49
CA VAL A 135 -14.43 11.78 0.73
C VAL A 135 -13.04 12.32 1.03
N GLU A 136 -12.84 13.63 0.95
CA GLU A 136 -11.56 14.28 1.29
C GLU A 136 -11.19 14.05 2.75
N THR A 137 -12.18 14.15 3.65
CA THR A 137 -11.98 13.87 5.08
C THR A 137 -11.46 12.45 5.28
N LEU A 138 -12.06 11.45 4.63
CA LEU A 138 -11.60 10.06 4.72
C LEU A 138 -10.17 9.88 4.18
N ILE A 139 -9.84 10.52 3.06
CA ILE A 139 -8.47 10.47 2.49
C ILE A 139 -7.45 11.02 3.49
N ASN A 140 -7.72 12.18 4.07
CA ASN A 140 -6.81 12.85 4.99
C ASN A 140 -6.67 12.07 6.31
N VAL A 141 -7.76 11.46 6.80
CA VAL A 141 -7.72 10.57 7.97
C VAL A 141 -6.84 9.34 7.69
N VAL A 142 -7.04 8.65 6.57
CA VAL A 142 -6.23 7.47 6.20
C VAL A 142 -4.76 7.84 6.05
N LYS A 143 -4.45 9.00 5.44
CA LYS A 143 -3.07 9.50 5.34
C LYS A 143 -2.45 9.82 6.70
N LYS A 144 -3.22 10.44 7.62
CA LYS A 144 -2.74 10.77 8.97
C LYS A 144 -2.49 9.53 9.83
N ILE A 145 -3.32 8.50 9.72
CA ILE A 145 -3.12 7.22 10.43
C ILE A 145 -1.92 6.47 9.82
N GLY A 146 -1.76 6.52 8.50
CA GLY A 146 -0.74 5.79 7.76
C GLY A 146 -1.37 4.74 6.86
N VAL A 147 -1.12 4.85 5.56
CA VAL A 147 -1.78 4.00 4.53
C VAL A 147 -1.47 2.52 4.74
N ALA A 148 -0.23 2.19 5.09
CA ALA A 148 0.20 0.80 5.31
C ALA A 148 -0.48 0.17 6.53
N GLU A 149 -0.60 0.90 7.65
CA GLU A 149 -1.26 0.43 8.87
C GLU A 149 -2.75 0.20 8.64
N VAL A 150 -3.43 1.16 8.01
CA VAL A 150 -4.84 0.98 7.65
C VAL A 150 -5.03 -0.19 6.67
N ARG A 151 -4.09 -0.38 5.73
CA ARG A 151 -4.14 -1.52 4.81
C ARG A 151 -4.03 -2.86 5.53
N LYS A 152 -3.14 -2.99 6.53
CA LYS A 152 -3.03 -4.23 7.34
C LYS A 152 -4.38 -4.57 7.99
N VAL A 153 -5.05 -3.58 8.58
CA VAL A 153 -6.40 -3.75 9.16
C VAL A 153 -7.43 -4.16 8.10
N VAL A 154 -7.39 -3.53 6.92
CA VAL A 154 -8.28 -3.87 5.80
C VAL A 154 -8.10 -5.34 5.35
N GLU A 155 -6.86 -5.84 5.32
CA GLU A 155 -6.53 -7.24 5.01
C GLU A 155 -7.05 -8.19 6.10
N GLU A 156 -6.66 -7.93 7.34
CA GLU A 156 -6.94 -8.81 8.49
C GLU A 156 -8.44 -8.94 8.76
N TYR A 157 -9.17 -7.82 8.72
CA TYR A 157 -10.60 -7.77 9.00
C TYR A 157 -11.47 -7.82 7.73
N ASN A 158 -10.85 -8.02 6.56
CA ASN A 158 -11.52 -8.18 5.27
C ASN A 158 -12.50 -7.02 4.96
N LEU A 159 -12.11 -5.78 5.29
CA LEU A 159 -12.95 -4.59 5.19
C LEU A 159 -13.17 -4.19 3.73
N LYS A 160 -14.44 -4.04 3.32
CA LYS A 160 -14.80 -3.84 1.91
C LYS A 160 -15.92 -2.82 1.71
N PHE A 161 -15.84 -2.07 0.61
CA PHE A 161 -16.96 -1.35 0.03
C PHE A 161 -17.29 -1.93 -1.34
N CYS A 162 -18.57 -2.22 -1.60
CA CYS A 162 -19.00 -2.82 -2.86
C CYS A 162 -18.20 -4.07 -3.25
N LYS A 163 -17.79 -4.88 -2.27
CA LYS A 163 -16.93 -6.08 -2.40
C LYS A 163 -15.46 -5.80 -2.76
N VAL A 164 -15.07 -4.55 -2.97
CA VAL A 164 -13.69 -4.13 -3.18
C VAL A 164 -13.05 -3.82 -1.82
N PRO A 165 -11.82 -4.30 -1.52
CA PRO A 165 -11.09 -3.88 -0.33
C PRO A 165 -11.08 -2.36 -0.20
N VAL A 166 -11.28 -1.83 1.01
CA VAL A 166 -11.39 -0.36 1.20
C VAL A 166 -10.13 0.35 0.73
N ILE A 167 -8.96 -0.22 1.03
CA ILE A 167 -7.67 0.16 0.44
C ILE A 167 -7.19 -1.02 -0.40
N SER A 168 -6.87 -0.76 -1.67
CA SER A 168 -6.40 -1.76 -2.63
C SER A 168 -5.18 -1.27 -3.43
N ASN A 169 -4.40 -2.19 -3.99
CA ASN A 169 -3.30 -1.87 -4.93
C ASN A 169 -3.71 -2.08 -6.41
N ARG A 170 -4.97 -2.44 -6.66
CA ARG A 170 -5.55 -2.62 -7.99
C ARG A 170 -6.76 -1.72 -8.20
N ARG A 171 -6.83 -1.09 -9.38
CA ARG A 171 -7.98 -0.30 -9.82
C ARG A 171 -9.10 -1.23 -10.32
N ASP A 172 -10.29 -1.06 -9.77
CA ASP A 172 -11.50 -1.83 -10.07
C ASP A 172 -12.13 -1.36 -11.39
N ALA A 173 -12.61 -2.30 -12.21
CA ALA A 173 -13.18 -1.99 -13.52
C ALA A 173 -14.48 -1.16 -13.44
N LYS A 174 -15.31 -1.39 -12.41
CA LYS A 174 -16.61 -0.72 -12.24
C LYS A 174 -16.50 0.56 -11.41
N TYR A 175 -15.74 0.49 -10.32
CA TYR A 175 -15.63 1.55 -9.33
C TYR A 175 -14.33 2.36 -9.45
N GLY A 176 -13.54 2.15 -10.51
CA GLY A 176 -12.26 2.84 -10.72
C GLY A 176 -12.34 4.36 -10.69
N LYS A 177 -13.46 4.98 -11.14
CA LYS A 177 -13.69 6.43 -11.05
C LYS A 177 -13.90 6.92 -9.61
N SER A 178 -14.38 6.04 -8.74
CA SER A 178 -14.58 6.25 -7.31
C SER A 178 -13.44 5.68 -6.46
N GLN A 179 -12.30 5.35 -7.07
CA GLN A 179 -11.06 5.03 -6.36
C GLN A 179 -10.09 6.21 -6.44
N LYS A 180 -9.71 6.73 -5.27
CA LYS A 180 -8.81 7.87 -5.11
C LYS A 180 -7.42 7.40 -4.70
N GLU A 181 -6.40 8.06 -5.22
CA GLU A 181 -5.00 7.71 -4.93
C GLU A 181 -4.59 8.18 -3.55
N LEU A 182 -3.93 7.30 -2.81
CA LEU A 182 -3.35 7.60 -1.50
C LEU A 182 -1.84 7.86 -1.58
N GLY A 183 -1.19 7.47 -2.68
CA GLY A 183 0.27 7.46 -2.85
C GLY A 183 0.85 6.04 -2.74
N GLY A 184 2.07 5.82 -3.23
CA GLY A 184 2.76 4.52 -3.12
C GLY A 184 2.05 3.34 -3.81
N GLY A 185 1.22 3.60 -4.83
CA GLY A 185 0.45 2.57 -5.54
C GLY A 185 -0.86 2.17 -4.85
N TRP A 186 -1.21 2.78 -3.72
CA TRP A 186 -2.45 2.49 -2.99
C TRP A 186 -3.63 3.35 -3.44
N LEU A 187 -4.80 2.71 -3.49
CA LEU A 187 -6.08 3.29 -3.89
C LEU A 187 -7.09 3.11 -2.76
N LEU A 188 -7.86 4.15 -2.47
CA LEU A 188 -9.00 4.15 -1.56
C LEU A 188 -10.30 4.16 -2.35
N ILE A 189 -11.17 3.16 -2.17
CA ILE A 189 -12.53 3.22 -2.72
C ILE A 189 -13.40 4.14 -1.87
N THR A 190 -14.03 5.12 -2.52
CA THR A 190 -14.85 6.16 -1.86
C THR A 190 -16.35 6.00 -2.16
N HIS A 191 -16.73 4.95 -2.89
CA HIS A 191 -18.10 4.63 -3.26
C HIS A 191 -18.87 4.03 -2.08
N SER A 192 -19.18 4.86 -1.08
CA SER A 192 -19.93 4.51 0.12
C SER A 192 -20.71 5.73 0.63
N ASN A 193 -21.66 5.53 1.54
CA ASN A 193 -22.34 6.65 2.23
C ASN A 193 -21.53 7.15 3.45
N ASN A 194 -21.91 8.28 4.05
CA ASN A 194 -21.15 8.87 5.17
C ASN A 194 -21.18 7.99 6.44
N ARG A 195 -22.28 7.27 6.70
CA ARG A 195 -22.40 6.33 7.82
C ARG A 195 -21.40 5.17 7.70
N MET A 196 -21.21 4.63 6.51
CA MET A 196 -20.21 3.58 6.24
C MET A 196 -18.78 4.10 6.38
N LYS A 197 -18.50 5.34 5.96
CA LYS A 197 -17.17 5.96 6.17
C LYS A 197 -16.89 6.15 7.66
N LYS A 198 -17.87 6.63 8.43
CA LYS A 198 -17.79 6.74 9.88
C LYS A 198 -17.48 5.38 10.53
N ALA A 199 -18.30 4.36 10.24
CA ALA A 199 -18.10 3.03 10.80
C ALA A 199 -16.73 2.43 10.44
N PHE A 200 -16.23 2.68 9.23
CA PHE A 200 -14.89 2.27 8.84
C PHE A 200 -13.80 2.95 9.68
N ILE A 201 -13.86 4.27 9.85
CA ILE A 201 -12.87 5.01 10.66
C ILE A 201 -12.93 4.57 12.13
N GLU A 202 -14.13 4.39 12.69
CA GLU A 202 -14.29 3.94 14.07
C GLU A 202 -13.74 2.52 14.27
N ASN A 203 -13.99 1.60 13.34
CA ASN A 203 -13.44 0.24 13.39
C ASN A 203 -11.91 0.24 13.31
N VAL A 204 -11.34 1.00 12.37
CA VAL A 204 -9.87 1.15 12.27
C VAL A 204 -9.30 1.75 13.56
N SER A 205 -9.98 2.73 14.14
CA SER A 205 -9.57 3.34 15.40
C SER A 205 -9.64 2.38 16.58
N GLU A 206 -10.63 1.48 16.61
CA GLU A 206 -10.79 0.48 17.66
C GLU A 206 -9.67 -0.57 17.58
N VAL A 207 -9.44 -1.13 16.38
CA VAL A 207 -8.40 -2.14 16.12
C VAL A 207 -7.01 -1.60 16.42
N LEU A 208 -6.72 -0.37 16.04
CA LEU A 208 -5.42 0.27 16.26
C LEU A 208 -5.33 1.03 17.60
N HIS A 209 -6.37 0.97 18.43
CA HIS A 209 -6.46 1.66 19.73
C HIS A 209 -6.15 3.18 19.66
N LEU A 210 -6.59 3.84 18.57
CA LEU A 210 -6.25 5.25 18.28
C LEU A 210 -7.18 6.27 18.94
N GLY A 211 -8.29 5.86 19.56
CA GLY A 211 -9.21 6.77 20.27
C GLY A 211 -9.85 7.89 19.43
N ILE A 212 -9.95 7.71 18.10
CA ILE A 212 -10.52 8.68 17.16
C ILE A 212 -12.03 8.75 17.34
N LYS A 213 -12.59 9.97 17.30
CA LYS A 213 -14.03 10.21 17.37
C LYS A 213 -14.54 10.79 16.06
N VAL A 214 -15.62 10.20 15.54
CA VAL A 214 -16.25 10.63 14.29
C VAL A 214 -17.66 11.13 14.55
N THR A 215 -17.92 12.38 14.22
CA THR A 215 -19.24 12.99 14.28
C THR A 215 -19.78 13.22 12.88
N LEU A 216 -21.05 12.86 12.67
CA LEU A 216 -21.78 13.23 11.47
C LEU A 216 -22.74 14.37 11.84
N LYS A 217 -22.88 15.35 10.95
CA LYS A 217 -23.93 16.36 11.11
C LYS A 217 -25.26 15.73 10.65
N GLU A 218 -26.29 15.90 11.48
CA GLU A 218 -27.67 15.52 11.15
C GLU A 218 -28.33 16.54 10.22
#